data_AF-A0A2U3CCW7-F1
#
_entry.id   AF-A0A2U3CCW7-F1
#
_cell.length_a   1.000
_cell.length_b   1.000
_cell.length_c   1.000
_cell.angle_alpha   90.00
_cell.angle_beta   90.00
_cell.angle_gamma   90.00
#
_symmetry.space_group_name_H-M   'P 1'
#
loop_
_entity.id
_entity.type
_entity.pdbx_description
1 polymer ?
#
loop_
_entity_poly.entity_id
_entity_poly.type
_entity_poly.pdbx_seq_one_letter_code
_entity_poly.pdbx_strand_id
1 'polypeptide(L)'
;NSFPSIDRLVPGAGAGIAALANACGREPDIIIGKPNPFLLNLSLQEMNCSDSAKAVFIGDRLSTDIQAGIQANLDTILVQTGISDFHLKKTILPTYTLESLAQIDQLI
;
A
#
# COMPACT_ATOMS: atom_id res chain seq x y z
N ASN A 1 10.30 -4.13 6.79
CA ASN A 1 9.92 -3.55 8.11
C ASN A 1 10.82 -2.39 8.52
N SER A 2 11.06 -1.45 7.60
CA SER A 2 11.80 -0.22 7.85
C SER A 2 10.86 0.97 7.72
N PHE A 3 11.03 1.95 8.59
CA PHE A 3 10.35 3.23 8.56
C PHE A 3 11.37 4.30 8.17
N PRO A 4 11.07 5.14 7.16
CA PRO A 4 11.97 6.21 6.77
C PRO A 4 11.95 7.31 7.85
N SER A 5 13.12 7.65 8.37
CA SER A 5 13.36 8.84 9.19
C SER A 5 14.32 9.77 8.44
N ILE A 6 14.40 11.03 8.86
CA ILE A 6 15.11 12.12 8.16
C ILE A 6 16.53 11.70 7.74
N ASP A 7 17.28 11.03 8.62
CA ASP A 7 18.69 10.68 8.36
C ASP A 7 18.97 9.17 8.27
N ARG A 8 17.96 8.31 8.51
CA ARG A 8 18.18 6.85 8.56
C ARG A 8 16.90 6.04 8.43
N LEU A 9 17.06 4.78 8.02
CA LEU A 9 16.02 3.77 8.17
C LEU A 9 15.99 3.29 9.62
N VAL A 10 14.82 3.39 10.26
CA VAL A 10 14.60 2.84 11.61
C VAL A 10 13.66 1.64 11.54
N PRO A 11 13.63 0.76 12.55
CA PRO A 11 12.66 -0.33 12.60
C PRO A 11 11.23 0.21 12.55
N GLY A 12 10.44 -0.28 11.59
CA GLY A 12 9.01 0.05 11.50
C GLY A 12 8.16 -0.84 12.41
N ALA A 13 6.84 -0.62 12.42
CA ALA A 13 5.90 -1.39 13.24
C ALA A 13 6.08 -2.92 13.11
N GLY A 14 6.36 -3.42 11.90
CA GLY A 14 6.62 -4.84 11.66
C GLY A 14 7.82 -5.42 12.43
N ALA A 15 8.79 -4.61 12.84
CA ALA A 15 9.90 -5.06 13.68
C ALA A 15 9.45 -5.29 15.13
N GLY A 16 8.60 -4.42 15.68
CA GLY A 16 7.99 -4.62 17.00
C GLY A 16 7.05 -5.81 17.01
N ILE A 17 6.24 -5.97 15.96
CA ILE A 17 5.37 -7.15 15.77
C ILE A 17 6.20 -8.43 15.74
N ALA A 18 7.29 -8.46 14.98
CA ALA A 18 8.17 -9.63 14.90
C ALA A 18 8.82 -9.98 16.25
N ALA A 19 9.24 -8.97 17.02
CA ALA A 19 9.79 -9.18 18.36
C ALA A 19 8.74 -9.81 19.31
N LEU A 20 7.51 -9.29 19.29
CA LEU A 20 6.42 -9.82 20.10
C LEU A 20 6.01 -11.22 19.66
N ALA A 21 5.88 -11.47 18.35
CA ALA A 21 5.54 -12.78 17.80
C ALA A 21 6.54 -13.85 18.21
N ASN A 22 7.84 -13.53 18.13
CA ASN A 22 8.91 -14.43 18.57
C ASN A 22 8.84 -14.68 20.09
N ALA A 23 8.65 -13.63 20.90
CA ALA A 23 8.52 -13.76 22.35
C ALA A 23 7.29 -14.58 22.78
N CYS A 24 6.18 -14.48 22.04
CA CYS A 24 4.96 -15.22 22.29
C CYS A 24 4.94 -16.62 21.66
N GLY A 25 5.90 -16.95 20.80
CA GLY A 25 5.95 -18.22 20.06
C GLY A 25 4.80 -18.40 19.06
N ARG A 26 4.17 -17.30 18.62
CA ARG A 26 3.05 -17.32 17.67
C ARG A 26 3.00 -16.05 16.83
N GLU A 27 2.48 -16.17 15.61
CA GLU A 27 2.20 -15.02 14.76
C GLU A 27 0.91 -14.28 15.19
N PRO A 28 0.74 -12.99 14.81
CA PRO A 28 -0.51 -12.28 15.00
C PRO A 28 -1.67 -12.99 14.30
N ASP A 29 -2.85 -12.98 14.92
CA ASP A 29 -4.04 -13.59 14.32
C ASP A 29 -4.46 -12.86 13.03
N ILE A 30 -4.30 -11.53 13.00
CA ILE A 30 -4.64 -10.67 11.86
C ILE A 30 -3.62 -9.52 11.75
N ILE A 31 -3.17 -9.25 10.52
CA ILE A 31 -2.42 -8.03 10.17
C ILE A 31 -3.33 -7.14 9.33
N ILE A 32 -3.69 -5.97 9.85
CA ILE A 32 -4.67 -5.04 9.23
C ILE A 32 -3.98 -4.04 8.27
N GLY A 33 -2.65 -4.08 8.18
CA GLY A 33 -1.88 -3.20 7.29
C GLY A 33 -1.77 -3.75 5.86
N LYS A 34 -1.46 -2.85 4.92
CA LYS A 34 -1.14 -3.20 3.52
C LYS A 34 -0.08 -4.33 3.47
N PRO A 35 -0.22 -5.33 2.59
CA PRO A 35 -1.13 -5.38 1.44
C PRO A 35 -2.57 -5.82 1.75
N ASN A 36 -2.95 -6.05 3.01
CA ASN A 36 -4.33 -6.40 3.36
C ASN A 36 -5.28 -5.24 2.96
N PRO A 37 -6.37 -5.50 2.21
CA PRO A 37 -7.31 -4.48 1.76
C PRO A 37 -8.31 -4.04 2.84
N PHE A 38 -8.28 -4.62 4.04
CA PHE A 38 -9.27 -4.37 5.09
C PHE A 38 -9.54 -2.88 5.33
N LEU A 39 -8.49 -2.07 5.50
CA LEU A 39 -8.63 -0.63 5.71
C LEU A 39 -9.20 0.08 4.47
N LEU A 40 -8.84 -0.34 3.26
CA LEU A 40 -9.37 0.25 2.02
C LEU A 40 -10.87 -0.04 1.90
N ASN A 41 -11.29 -1.27 2.15
CA ASN A 41 -12.69 -1.67 2.11
C ASN A 41 -13.52 -0.91 3.15
N LEU A 42 -12.98 -0.72 4.35
CA LEU A 42 -13.61 0.10 5.38
C LEU A 42 -13.75 1.56 4.93
N SER A 43 -12.69 2.15 4.35
CA SER A 43 -12.76 3.52 3.81
C SER A 43 -13.79 3.67 2.71
N LEU A 44 -13.92 2.70 1.78
CA LEU A 44 -14.95 2.72 0.74
C LEU A 44 -16.36 2.69 1.34
N GLN A 45 -16.57 1.88 2.38
CA GLN A 45 -17.85 1.82 3.10
C GLN A 45 -18.16 3.15 3.78
N GLU A 46 -17.19 3.74 4.50
CA GLU A 46 -17.36 5.05 5.16
C GLU A 46 -17.67 6.17 4.16
N MET A 47 -17.08 6.12 2.96
CA MET A 47 -17.35 7.07 1.88
C MET A 47 -18.64 6.79 1.11
N ASN A 48 -19.39 5.72 1.44
CA ASN A 48 -20.53 5.22 0.66
C ASN A 48 -20.18 4.99 -0.82
N CYS A 49 -18.94 4.62 -1.12
CA CYS A 49 -18.45 4.33 -2.46
C CYS A 49 -18.63 2.84 -2.75
N SER A 50 -19.81 2.46 -3.22
CA SER A 50 -20.12 1.07 -3.59
C SER A 50 -19.59 0.69 -4.97
N ASP A 51 -19.28 1.67 -5.81
CA ASP A 51 -18.79 1.48 -7.18
C ASP A 51 -17.28 1.69 -7.20
N SER A 52 -16.53 0.59 -7.36
CA SER A 52 -15.07 0.64 -7.38
C SER A 52 -14.51 1.43 -8.55
N ALA A 53 -15.26 1.58 -9.66
CA ALA A 53 -14.84 2.38 -10.80
C ALA A 53 -14.79 3.90 -10.50
N LYS A 54 -15.36 4.33 -9.36
CA LYS A 54 -15.33 5.72 -8.90
C LYS A 54 -14.22 6.00 -7.88
N ALA A 55 -13.42 5.00 -7.55
CA ALA A 55 -12.35 5.11 -6.58
C ALA A 55 -11.04 4.60 -7.17
N VAL A 56 -9.96 5.30 -6.83
CA VAL A 56 -8.60 4.92 -7.22
C VAL A 56 -7.71 4.93 -5.98
N PHE A 57 -6.83 3.94 -5.87
CA PHE A 57 -5.87 3.87 -4.78
C PHE A 57 -4.49 4.30 -5.27
N ILE A 58 -3.91 5.31 -4.62
CA ILE A 58 -2.63 5.90 -5.01
C ILE A 58 -1.56 5.53 -3.98
N GLY A 59 -0.40 5.06 -4.43
CA GLY A 59 0.72 4.80 -3.55
C GLY A 59 2.05 4.65 -4.27
N ASP A 60 3.13 4.47 -3.52
CA ASP A 60 4.52 4.50 -4.02
C ASP A 60 5.18 3.12 -4.09
N ARG A 61 4.58 2.10 -3.47
CA ARG A 61 5.16 0.75 -3.36
C ARG A 61 4.27 -0.32 -3.97
N LEU A 62 4.84 -1.13 -4.86
CA LEU A 62 4.13 -2.23 -5.51
C LEU A 62 3.58 -3.27 -4.51
N SER A 63 4.41 -3.76 -3.58
CA SER A 63 4.04 -4.89 -2.72
C SER A 63 3.17 -4.55 -1.52
N THR A 64 2.88 -3.27 -1.29
CA THR A 64 1.98 -2.83 -0.22
C THR A 64 0.79 -2.12 -0.82
N ASP A 65 1.02 -0.99 -1.50
CA ASP A 65 -0.04 -0.09 -1.91
C ASP A 65 -0.81 -0.61 -3.11
N ILE A 66 -0.08 -0.89 -4.19
CA ILE A 66 -0.69 -1.40 -5.42
C ILE A 66 -1.31 -2.77 -5.17
N GLN A 67 -0.63 -3.63 -4.43
CA GLN A 67 -1.19 -4.92 -4.04
C GLN A 67 -2.47 -4.78 -3.19
N ALA A 68 -2.54 -3.83 -2.26
CA ALA A 68 -3.76 -3.58 -1.48
C ALA A 68 -4.90 -3.07 -2.35
N GLY A 69 -4.64 -2.11 -3.25
CA GLY A 69 -5.64 -1.58 -4.18
C GLY A 69 -6.21 -2.66 -5.10
N ILE A 70 -5.34 -3.52 -5.67
CA ILE A 70 -5.76 -4.67 -6.47
C ILE A 70 -6.63 -5.64 -5.65
N GLN A 71 -6.23 -5.95 -4.41
CA GLN A 71 -7.03 -6.83 -3.52
C GLN A 71 -8.38 -6.20 -3.11
N ALA A 72 -8.48 -4.87 -3.14
CA ALA A 72 -9.72 -4.13 -2.94
C ALA A 72 -10.55 -3.94 -4.23
N ASN A 73 -10.12 -4.50 -5.37
CA ASN A 73 -10.72 -4.33 -6.70
C ASN A 73 -10.83 -2.86 -7.14
N LEU A 74 -9.83 -2.04 -6.77
CA LEU A 74 -9.72 -0.65 -7.19
C LEU A 74 -8.73 -0.49 -8.33
N ASP A 75 -8.93 0.54 -9.15
CA ASP A 75 -7.84 1.03 -9.99
C ASP A 75 -6.70 1.56 -9.12
N THR A 76 -5.47 1.42 -9.61
CA THR A 76 -4.28 1.78 -8.84
C THR A 76 -3.36 2.70 -9.62
N ILE A 77 -2.84 3.72 -8.93
CA ILE A 77 -1.84 4.64 -9.48
C ILE A 77 -0.56 4.47 -8.67
N LEU A 78 0.52 4.07 -9.34
CA LEU A 78 1.86 4.08 -8.76
C LEU A 78 2.52 5.44 -8.99
N VAL A 79 2.91 6.13 -7.93
CA VAL A 79 3.72 7.36 -8.00
C VAL A 79 5.19 7.06 -7.75
N GLN A 80 6.09 7.62 -8.57
CA GLN A 80 7.54 7.35 -8.49
C GLN A 80 8.30 8.29 -7.54
N THR A 81 7.62 9.14 -6.77
CA THR A 81 8.26 10.03 -5.77
C THR A 81 8.84 9.31 -4.55
N GLY A 82 8.56 8.01 -4.38
CA GLY A 82 8.92 7.22 -3.20
C GLY A 82 9.81 6.01 -3.49
N ILE A 83 9.63 4.94 -2.71
CA ILE A 83 10.42 3.69 -2.88
C ILE A 83 9.72 2.82 -3.93
N SER A 84 9.96 3.14 -5.21
CA SER A 84 9.38 2.39 -6.31
C SER A 84 10.26 1.18 -6.68
N ASP A 85 9.81 -0.01 -6.29
CA ASP A 85 10.40 -1.29 -6.70
C ASP A 85 9.98 -1.71 -8.12
N PHE A 86 9.58 -0.78 -8.99
CA PHE A 86 8.94 -1.08 -10.28
C PHE A 86 9.75 -2.07 -11.14
N HIS A 87 11.07 -1.95 -11.13
CA HIS A 87 11.95 -2.84 -11.87
C HIS A 87 12.08 -4.25 -11.28
N LEU A 88 11.75 -4.44 -10.00
CA LEU A 88 12.01 -5.66 -9.24
C LEU A 88 10.79 -6.59 -9.17
N LYS A 89 9.56 -6.10 -9.33
CA LYS A 89 8.32 -6.88 -9.18
C LYS A 89 7.35 -6.72 -10.35
N LYS A 90 7.73 -7.28 -11.51
CA LYS A 90 6.90 -7.25 -12.75
C LYS A 90 5.54 -7.97 -12.64
N THR A 91 5.30 -8.75 -11.59
CA THR A 91 4.05 -9.49 -11.41
C THR A 91 2.93 -8.63 -10.82
N ILE A 92 3.27 -7.51 -10.16
CA ILE A 92 2.28 -6.57 -9.62
C ILE A 92 2.27 -5.37 -10.55
N LEU A 93 1.19 -5.22 -11.32
CA LEU A 93 1.06 -4.18 -12.33
C LEU A 93 0.02 -3.15 -11.87
N PRO A 94 0.40 -1.87 -11.69
CA PRO A 94 -0.57 -0.82 -11.41
C PRO A 94 -1.40 -0.51 -12.67
N THR A 95 -2.60 0.06 -12.50
CA THR A 95 -3.41 0.53 -13.64
C THR A 95 -2.71 1.68 -14.35
N TYR A 96 -2.16 2.63 -13.59
CA TYR A 96 -1.44 3.79 -14.11
C TYR A 96 -0.13 4.00 -13.36
N THR A 97 0.80 4.73 -13.98
CA THR A 97 2.05 5.15 -13.36
C THR A 97 2.28 6.63 -13.63
N LEU A 98 2.59 7.39 -12.59
CA LEU A 98 2.92 8.81 -12.65
C LEU A 98 4.28 9.05 -11.98
N GLU A 99 5.01 10.10 -12.38
CA GLU A 99 6.24 10.44 -11.68
C GLU A 99 5.92 10.99 -10.29
N SER A 100 4.84 11.77 -10.18
CA SER A 100 4.37 12.34 -8.92
C SER A 100 2.86 12.59 -8.90
N LEU A 101 2.31 12.79 -7.70
CA LEU A 101 0.91 13.17 -7.53
C LEU A 101 0.57 14.52 -8.20
N ALA A 102 1.58 15.38 -8.44
CA ALA A 102 1.36 16.66 -9.12
C ALA A 102 0.91 16.52 -10.58
N GLN A 103 1.10 15.34 -11.18
CA GLN A 103 0.72 15.02 -12.56
C GLN A 103 -0.64 14.30 -12.65
N ILE A 104 -1.44 14.32 -11.58
CA ILE A 104 -2.73 13.63 -11.56
C ILE A 104 -3.72 14.20 -12.59
N ASP A 105 -3.53 15.46 -12.98
CA ASP A 105 -4.25 16.16 -14.04
C ASP A 105 -4.09 15.49 -15.42
N GLN A 106 -3.06 14.68 -15.63
CA GLN A 106 -2.86 13.94 -16.88
C GLN A 106 -3.82 12.75 -17.05
N LEU A 107 -4.52 12.36 -15.98
CA LEU A 107 -5.44 11.21 -15.95
C LEU A 107 -6.93 11.60 -15.89
N ILE A 108 -7.24 12.89 -15.76
CA ILE A 108 -8.60 13.46 -15.64
C ILE A 108 -8.93 14.38 -16.80
#